data_AF-A0A953PIW5-F1
#
_entry.id   AF-A0A953PIW5-F1
#
_cell.length_a   1.000
_cell.length_b   1.000
_cell.length_c   1.000
_cell.angle_alpha   90.00
_cell.angle_beta   90.00
_cell.angle_gamma   90.00
#
_symmetry.space_group_name_H-M   'P 1'
#
loop_
_entity.id
_entity.type
_entity.pdbx_description
1 polymer ?
#
loop_
_entity_poly.entity_id
_entity_poly.type
_entity_poly.pdbx_seq_one_letter_code
_entity_poly.pdbx_strand_id
1 'polypeptide(L)'
;MHWLKKYNRPVICTEYMARPMGSTFDTILPIAKQERGGAIKWGFVAGKTQTYLPWQSWEHPYIVDQPPVWFHEVLHPDGTPYRDAEVNLIRQLTGKR
;
A
#
# COMPACT_ATOMS: atom_id res chain seq x y z
N MET A 1 -17.35 4.01 -5.30
CA MET A 1 -17.40 3.69 -6.76
C MET A 1 -18.75 3.95 -7.43
N HIS A 2 -19.91 3.68 -6.82
CA HIS A 2 -21.20 3.64 -7.52
C HIS A 2 -21.52 4.89 -8.37
N TRP A 3 -21.27 6.09 -7.85
CA TRP A 3 -21.50 7.34 -8.59
C TRP A 3 -20.56 7.54 -9.79
N LEU A 4 -19.35 6.96 -9.78
CA LEU A 4 -18.41 7.03 -10.90
C LEU A 4 -18.75 6.03 -12.01
N LYS A 5 -19.42 4.90 -11.67
CA LYS A 5 -19.79 3.86 -12.66
C LYS A 5 -20.67 4.40 -13.78
N LYS A 6 -21.50 5.42 -13.51
CA LYS A 6 -22.39 6.04 -14.50
C LYS A 6 -21.64 6.65 -15.71
N TYR A 7 -20.36 7.00 -15.54
CA TYR A 7 -19.58 7.60 -16.61
C TYR A 7 -19.00 6.56 -17.58
N ASN A 8 -19.05 5.26 -17.25
CA ASN A 8 -18.49 4.18 -18.05
C ASN A 8 -17.02 4.42 -18.48
N ARG A 9 -16.21 5.01 -17.60
CA ARG A 9 -14.78 5.27 -17.81
C ARG A 9 -13.95 4.45 -16.83
N PRO A 10 -12.73 4.03 -17.22
CA PRO A 10 -11.77 3.44 -16.28
C PRO A 10 -11.51 4.38 -15.11
N VAL A 11 -11.45 3.82 -13.89
CA VAL A 11 -11.12 4.56 -12.67
C VAL A 11 -9.78 4.06 -12.15
N ILE A 12 -8.89 5.00 -11.84
CA ILE A 12 -7.59 4.71 -11.23
C ILE A 12 -7.51 5.48 -9.92
N CYS A 13 -7.33 4.77 -8.81
CA CYS A 13 -6.92 5.35 -7.54
C CYS A 13 -5.41 5.60 -7.63
N THR A 14 -5.01 6.87 -7.69
CA THR A 14 -3.61 7.26 -7.90
C THR A 14 -2.74 7.08 -6.67
N GLU A 15 -3.35 7.01 -5.49
CA GLU A 15 -2.66 6.81 -4.23
C GLU A 15 -3.58 6.14 -3.21
N TYR A 16 -3.05 5.11 -2.56
CA TYR A 16 -3.62 4.53 -1.35
C TYR A 16 -2.48 3.98 -0.48
N MET A 17 -2.89 3.45 0.68
CA MET A 17 -2.09 2.87 1.76
C MET A 17 -1.87 3.84 2.90
N ALA A 18 -2.27 3.40 4.08
CA ALA A 18 -2.03 3.99 5.37
C ALA A 18 -2.29 2.83 6.33
N ARG A 19 -1.30 1.93 6.45
CA ARG A 19 -1.51 0.62 7.06
C ARG A 19 -2.08 0.70 8.49
N PRO A 20 -1.64 1.64 9.36
CA PRO A 20 -2.24 1.83 10.68
C PRO A 20 -3.70 2.28 10.66
N MET A 21 -4.17 2.88 9.56
CA MET A 21 -5.55 3.34 9.37
C MET A 21 -6.43 2.29 8.65
N GLY A 22 -5.93 1.06 8.47
CA GLY A 22 -6.66 -0.03 7.81
C GLY A 22 -6.65 0.03 6.27
N SER A 23 -5.95 1.00 5.67
CA SER A 23 -5.73 1.03 4.21
C SER A 23 -4.53 0.15 3.87
N THR A 24 -4.80 -1.08 3.47
CA THR A 24 -3.83 -2.16 3.25
C THR A 24 -4.05 -2.84 1.90
N PHE A 25 -3.15 -3.74 1.51
CA PHE A 25 -3.35 -4.52 0.27
C PHE A 25 -4.57 -5.46 0.36
N ASP A 26 -4.77 -6.10 1.51
CA ASP A 26 -5.88 -7.03 1.75
C ASP A 26 -7.24 -6.34 1.80
N THR A 27 -7.31 -5.07 2.18
CA THR A 27 -8.57 -4.30 2.15
C THR A 27 -8.84 -3.66 0.79
N ILE A 28 -7.82 -3.13 0.11
CA ILE A 28 -8.01 -2.32 -1.10
C ILE A 28 -7.96 -3.13 -2.40
N LEU A 29 -7.00 -4.06 -2.56
CA LEU A 29 -6.82 -4.75 -3.83
C LEU A 29 -8.00 -5.66 -4.23
N PRO A 30 -8.65 -6.39 -3.32
CA PRO A 30 -9.86 -7.16 -3.66
C PRO A 30 -10.99 -6.28 -4.19
N ILE A 31 -11.22 -5.12 -3.57
CA ILE A 31 -12.23 -4.14 -4.01
C ILE A 31 -11.87 -3.61 -5.40
N ALA A 32 -10.62 -3.19 -5.59
CA ALA A 32 -10.16 -2.69 -6.88
C ALA A 32 -10.36 -3.73 -8.01
N LYS A 33 -10.03 -5.00 -7.74
CA LYS A 33 -10.23 -6.11 -8.69
C LYS A 33 -11.71 -6.34 -9.00
N GLN A 34 -12.56 -6.42 -7.97
CA GLN A 34 -14.01 -6.60 -8.13
C GLN A 34 -14.64 -5.48 -8.97
N GLU A 35 -14.20 -4.25 -8.73
CA GLU A 35 -14.71 -3.05 -9.40
C GLU A 35 -14.03 -2.77 -10.74
N ARG A 36 -13.08 -3.62 -11.17
CA ARG A 36 -12.24 -3.45 -12.37
C ARG A 36 -11.53 -2.09 -12.41
N GLY A 37 -11.14 -1.58 -11.24
CA GLY A 37 -10.40 -0.34 -11.05
C GLY A 37 -8.90 -0.57 -10.91
N GLY A 38 -8.10 0.43 -11.31
CA GLY A 38 -6.67 0.48 -11.03
C GLY A 38 -6.39 1.08 -9.66
N ALA A 39 -5.29 0.65 -9.02
CA ALA A 39 -4.82 1.23 -7.76
C ALA A 39 -3.29 1.35 -7.77
N ILE A 40 -2.79 2.55 -7.52
CA ILE A 40 -1.37 2.86 -7.41
C ILE A 40 -1.10 3.15 -5.93
N LYS A 41 -0.10 2.49 -5.36
CA LYS A 41 0.28 2.64 -3.96
C LYS A 41 1.54 3.49 -3.84
N TRP A 42 1.52 4.43 -2.91
CA TRP A 42 2.64 5.33 -2.62
C TRP A 42 3.75 4.59 -1.88
N GLY A 43 5.02 4.91 -2.15
CA GLY A 43 6.17 4.19 -1.60
C GLY A 43 6.40 2.81 -2.21
N PHE A 44 7.62 2.27 -2.15
CA PHE A 44 7.90 0.90 -2.63
C PHE A 44 9.01 0.23 -1.85
N VAL A 45 10.20 0.84 -1.84
CA VAL A 45 11.40 0.32 -1.15
C VAL A 45 11.80 1.31 -0.06
N ALA A 46 12.20 0.78 1.09
CA ALA A 46 12.76 1.57 2.18
C ALA A 46 14.02 2.31 1.78
N GLY A 47 13.96 3.64 1.91
CA GLY A 47 15.03 4.52 1.48
C GLY A 47 14.81 5.97 1.86
N LYS A 48 15.32 6.86 1.00
CA LYS A 48 15.46 8.31 1.28
C LYS A 48 14.15 9.03 1.59
N THR A 49 13.03 8.56 1.03
CA THR A 49 11.71 9.17 1.24
C THR A 49 11.13 8.84 2.60
N GLN A 50 11.62 7.77 3.26
CA GLN A 50 11.23 7.35 4.60
C GLN A 50 9.71 7.20 4.80
N THR A 51 8.99 6.77 3.76
CA THR A 51 7.52 6.68 3.80
C THR A 51 7.04 5.41 4.51
N TYR A 52 7.95 4.58 5.03
CA TYR A 52 7.62 3.57 6.04
C TYR A 52 7.31 4.17 7.42
N LEU A 53 7.73 5.42 7.69
CA LEU A 53 7.41 6.12 8.92
C LEU A 53 5.98 6.68 8.88
N PRO A 54 5.26 6.73 10.02
CA PRO A 54 3.93 7.30 10.09
C PRO A 54 3.98 8.84 9.98
N TRP A 55 2.87 9.45 9.59
CA TRP A 55 2.77 10.91 9.45
C TRP A 55 3.03 11.70 10.75
N GLN A 56 3.11 11.10 11.94
CA GLN A 56 3.49 11.83 13.16
C GLN A 56 4.99 11.74 13.47
N SER A 57 5.81 11.15 12.59
CA SER A 57 7.23 10.91 12.87
C SER A 57 8.06 12.18 13.07
N TRP A 58 7.57 13.35 12.63
CA TRP A 58 8.22 14.65 12.90
C TRP A 58 8.07 15.09 14.36
N GLU A 59 6.99 14.70 15.04
CA GLU A 59 6.75 15.01 16.46
C GLU A 59 7.29 13.90 17.38
N HIS A 60 7.21 12.65 16.92
CA HIS A 60 7.70 11.47 17.63
C HIS A 60 8.71 10.72 16.77
N PRO A 61 10.00 11.10 16.83
CA PRO A 61 11.00 10.54 15.94
C PRO A 61 11.36 9.11 16.35
N TYR A 62 11.24 8.19 15.40
CA TYR A 62 11.54 6.76 15.53
C TYR A 62 13.05 6.51 15.41
N ILE A 63 13.83 7.04 16.37
CA ILE A 63 15.31 6.98 16.36
C ILE A 63 15.82 5.73 17.06
N VAL A 64 15.19 5.36 18.19
CA VAL A 64 15.59 4.21 19.00
C VAL A 64 14.84 2.95 18.53
N ASP A 65 13.53 3.07 18.36
CA ASP A 65 12.65 1.99 17.97
C ASP A 65 12.00 2.28 16.61
N GLN A 66 11.84 1.24 15.79
CA GLN A 66 11.08 1.33 14.55
C GLN A 66 9.57 1.36 14.83
N PRO A 67 8.76 1.96 13.93
CA PRO A 67 7.31 1.89 14.07
C PRO A 67 6.85 0.42 14.04
N PRO A 68 5.88 0.04 14.90
CA PRO A 68 5.41 -1.35 15.00
C PRO A 68 4.79 -1.86 13.69
N VAL A 69 4.31 -0.92 12.86
CA VAL A 69 3.77 -1.20 11.53
C VAL A 69 4.26 -0.14 10.57
N TRP A 70 4.90 -0.57 9.48
CA TRP A 70 5.29 0.34 8.40
C TRP A 70 4.09 0.94 7.69
N PHE A 71 4.26 2.19 7.29
CA PHE A 71 3.21 3.01 6.74
C PHE A 71 2.91 2.67 5.26
N HIS A 72 3.84 2.96 4.33
CA HIS A 72 3.62 2.80 2.88
C HIS A 72 4.49 1.75 2.17
N GLU A 73 5.70 1.50 2.66
CA GLU A 73 6.68 0.71 1.90
C GLU A 73 6.41 -0.80 1.96
N VAL A 74 6.96 -1.52 0.98
CA VAL A 74 6.67 -2.93 0.72
C VAL A 74 7.93 -3.79 0.79
N LEU A 75 9.08 -3.20 0.44
CA LEU A 75 10.37 -3.87 0.42
C LEU A 75 11.34 -3.18 1.37
N HIS A 76 12.15 -3.98 2.05
CA HIS A 76 13.37 -3.53 2.70
C HIS A 76 14.42 -3.08 1.66
N PRO A 77 15.48 -2.36 2.07
CA PRO A 77 16.49 -1.85 1.15
C PRO A 77 17.23 -2.95 0.36
N ASP A 78 17.29 -4.16 0.92
CA ASP A 78 17.88 -5.35 0.28
C ASP A 78 16.92 -6.07 -0.69
N GLY A 79 15.70 -5.55 -0.85
CA GLY A 79 14.66 -6.12 -1.70
C GLY A 79 13.81 -7.21 -1.05
N THR A 80 14.07 -7.57 0.21
CA THR A 80 13.22 -8.52 0.93
C THR A 80 11.85 -7.91 1.22
N PRO A 81 10.76 -8.70 1.19
CA PRO A 81 9.44 -8.21 1.55
C PRO A 81 9.37 -7.77 3.01
N TYR A 82 8.71 -6.65 3.28
CA TYR A 82 8.33 -6.27 4.64
C TYR A 82 7.31 -7.27 5.23
N ARG A 83 6.35 -7.73 4.40
CA ARG A 83 5.36 -8.75 4.75
C ARG A 83 5.13 -9.71 3.59
N ASP A 84 5.55 -10.97 3.76
CA ASP A 84 5.38 -12.01 2.74
C ASP A 84 3.92 -12.24 2.34
N ALA A 85 3.00 -12.15 3.32
CA ALA A 85 1.57 -12.32 3.08
C ALA A 85 1.02 -11.34 2.04
N GLU A 86 1.54 -10.11 2.01
CA GLU A 86 1.11 -9.10 1.05
C GLU A 86 1.66 -9.36 -0.35
N VAL A 87 2.91 -9.80 -0.45
CA VAL A 87 3.50 -10.21 -1.74
C VAL A 87 2.74 -11.39 -2.32
N ASN A 88 2.40 -12.37 -1.49
CA ASN A 88 1.58 -13.52 -1.88
C ASN A 88 0.20 -13.09 -2.38
N LEU A 89 -0.47 -12.19 -1.66
CA LEU A 89 -1.76 -11.64 -2.08
C LEU A 89 -1.66 -10.90 -3.42
N ILE A 90 -0.65 -10.04 -3.59
CA ILE A 90 -0.45 -9.29 -4.84
C ILE A 90 -0.26 -10.26 -6.01
N ARG A 91 0.57 -11.29 -5.86
CA ARG A 91 0.77 -12.32 -6.88
C ARG A 91 -0.53 -13.06 -7.22
N GLN A 92 -1.28 -13.48 -6.20
CA GLN A 92 -2.58 -14.15 -6.37
C GLN A 92 -3.59 -13.27 -7.13
N LEU A 93 -3.64 -11.97 -6.82
CA LEU A 93 -4.61 -11.06 -7.43
C LEU A 93 -4.23 -10.64 -8.84
N THR A 94 -2.94 -10.53 -9.14
CA THR A 94 -2.39 -10.08 -10.44
C THR A 94 -2.12 -11.21 -11.44
N GLY A 95 -2.27 -12.48 -11.03
CA GLY A 95 -2.17 -13.62 -11.92
C GLY A 95 -0.74 -13.97 -12.35
N LYS A 96 0.28 -13.32 -11.78
CA LYS A 96 1.68 -13.75 -11.92
C LYS A 96 1.97 -14.81 -10.87
N ARG A 97 2.06 -16.07 -11.32
CA ARG A 97 2.71 -17.16 -10.58
C ARG A 97 4.21 -16.98 -10.59
#